data_AF-A0A0S8CDT9-F1
#
_entry.id   AF-A0A0S8CDT9-F1
#
_cell.length_a   1.000
_cell.length_b   1.000
_cell.length_c   1.000
_cell.angle_alpha   90.00
_cell.angle_beta   90.00
_cell.angle_gamma   90.00
#
_symmetry.space_group_name_H-M   'P 1'
#
loop_
_entity.id
_entity.type
_entity.pdbx_description
1 polymer ?
#
loop_
_entity_poly.entity_id
_entity_poly.type
_entity_poly.pdbx_seq_one_letter_code
_entity_poly.pdbx_strand_id
1 'polypeptide(L)'
;MTTAYLLIKAKEEVRENGLRSQMEELLALPEIEAVQPVEGLYDCVAQVDTPMTTIFVTHKVMKMGWVARVHLLRVESQVPAVVESEQEHAARLSKQRAIIGRYWGHVRTASDMPAERAA
;
A
#
# COMPACT_ATOMS: atom_id res chain seq x y z
N MET A 1 4.91 -15.32 10.38
CA MET A 1 6.16 -14.59 10.71
C MET A 1 5.78 -13.17 11.07
N THR A 2 6.40 -12.57 12.09
CA THR A 2 6.04 -11.22 12.56
C THR A 2 6.89 -10.22 11.81
N THR A 3 6.33 -9.58 10.78
CA THR A 3 7.02 -8.54 10.02
C THR A 3 7.11 -7.25 10.83
N ALA A 4 8.24 -6.56 10.74
CA ALA A 4 8.40 -5.23 11.27
C ALA A 4 8.84 -4.26 10.18
N TYR A 5 8.48 -2.99 10.34
CA TYR A 5 8.88 -1.90 9.46
C TYR A 5 9.63 -0.83 10.23
N LEU A 6 10.75 -0.38 9.67
CA LEU A 6 11.53 0.74 10.16
C LEU A 6 11.23 1.95 9.27
N LEU A 7 10.61 2.97 9.83
CA LEU A 7 10.45 4.27 9.19
C LEU A 7 11.69 5.12 9.49
N ILE A 8 12.39 5.56 8.46
CA ILE A 8 13.70 6.21 8.60
C ILE A 8 13.61 7.62 8.02
N LYS A 9 14.01 8.60 8.84
CA LYS A 9 14.25 9.97 8.42
C LYS A 9 15.75 10.15 8.23
N ALA A 10 16.15 10.54 7.03
CA ALA A 10 17.50 10.99 6.72
C ALA A 10 17.73 12.44 7.18
N LYS A 11 18.97 12.76 7.51
CA LYS A 11 19.43 14.14 7.71
C LYS A 11 19.30 14.93 6.40
N GLU A 12 19.05 16.24 6.52
CA GLU A 12 18.78 17.11 5.37
C GLU A 12 19.87 17.03 4.29
N GLU A 13 21.14 17.00 4.72
CA GLU A 13 22.34 16.89 3.88
C GLU A 13 22.34 15.67 2.95
N VAL A 14 21.65 14.61 3.34
CA VAL A 14 21.62 13.32 2.62
C VAL A 14 20.40 13.22 1.70
N ARG A 15 19.32 13.95 2.02
CA ARG A 15 18.05 13.90 1.27
C ARG A 15 18.22 14.37 -0.17
N GLU A 16 19.05 15.39 -0.39
CA GLU A 16 19.15 16.05 -1.70
C GLU A 16 19.97 15.23 -2.72
N ASN A 17 21.01 14.52 -2.29
CA ASN A 17 21.94 13.85 -3.24
C ASN A 17 22.49 12.48 -2.78
N GLY A 18 22.20 12.04 -1.55
CA GLY A 18 22.85 10.85 -0.97
C GLY A 18 21.92 9.67 -0.70
N LEU A 19 20.60 9.88 -0.67
CA LEU A 19 19.64 8.93 -0.11
C LEU A 19 19.73 7.53 -0.76
N ARG A 20 19.91 7.45 -2.07
CA ARG A 20 20.00 6.17 -2.80
C ARG A 20 21.17 5.30 -2.33
N SER A 21 22.37 5.87 -2.22
CA SER A 21 23.55 5.14 -1.76
C SER A 21 23.40 4.68 -0.30
N GLN A 22 22.77 5.50 0.53
CA GLN A 22 22.48 5.14 1.91
C GLN A 22 21.43 4.01 2.04
N MET A 23 20.48 3.94 1.10
CA MET A 23 19.52 2.83 1.03
C MET A 23 20.18 1.52 0.60
N GLU A 24 21.20 1.57 -0.25
CA GLU A 24 22.02 0.40 -0.60
C GLU A 24 22.79 -0.13 0.62
N GLU A 25 23.30 0.77 1.47
CA GLU A 25 23.92 0.39 2.76
C GLU A 25 22.92 -0.29 3.70
N LEU A 26 21.67 0.17 3.76
CA LEU A 26 20.59 -0.51 4.50
C LEU A 26 20.30 -1.90 3.94
N LEU A 27 20.17 -2.04 2.62
CA LEU A 27 19.92 -3.33 1.96
C LEU A 27 21.06 -4.34 2.16
N ALA A 28 22.27 -3.88 2.46
CA ALA A 28 23.40 -4.76 2.79
C ALA A 28 23.26 -5.44 4.16
N LEU A 29 22.32 -5.00 5.01
CA LEU A 29 22.06 -5.66 6.30
C LEU A 29 21.24 -6.95 6.09
N PRO A 30 21.70 -8.10 6.59
CA PRO A 30 21.01 -9.38 6.39
C PRO A 30 19.64 -9.45 7.06
N GLU A 31 19.38 -8.58 8.04
CA GLU A 31 18.09 -8.49 8.71
C GLU A 31 17.05 -7.69 7.91
N ILE A 32 17.47 -6.95 6.88
CA ILE A 32 16.60 -6.11 6.05
C ILE A 32 16.24 -6.88 4.78
N GLU A 33 14.94 -7.06 4.56
CA GLU A 33 14.41 -7.80 3.41
C GLU A 33 14.16 -6.89 2.21
N ALA A 34 13.70 -5.67 2.47
CA ALA A 34 13.41 -4.69 1.44
C ALA A 34 13.54 -3.27 1.98
N VAL A 35 13.88 -2.33 1.11
CA VAL A 35 13.90 -0.89 1.40
C VAL A 35 13.19 -0.15 0.28
N GLN A 36 12.29 0.75 0.65
CA GLN A 36 11.50 1.55 -0.29
C GLN A 36 11.63 3.02 0.06
N PRO A 37 11.86 3.91 -0.92
CA PRO A 37 11.79 5.35 -0.69
C PRO A 37 10.32 5.74 -0.51
N VAL A 38 10.06 6.71 0.35
CA VAL A 38 8.70 7.21 0.58
C VAL A 38 8.68 8.72 0.58
N GLU A 39 7.60 9.30 0.06
CA GLU A 39 7.35 10.72 0.14
C GLU A 39 6.48 11.02 1.36
N GLY A 40 7.00 11.84 2.30
CA GLY A 40 6.26 12.25 3.47
C GLY A 40 7.13 12.66 4.65
N LEU A 41 6.66 12.34 5.85
CA LEU A 41 7.38 12.64 7.12
C LEU A 41 8.67 11.84 7.27
N TYR A 42 8.83 10.75 6.53
CA TYR A 42 10.01 9.90 6.49
C TYR A 42 10.51 9.85 5.05
N ASP A 43 11.78 9.49 4.86
CA ASP A 43 12.40 9.46 3.53
C ASP A 43 12.50 8.03 2.99
N CYS A 44 12.55 7.01 3.86
CA CYS A 44 12.48 5.62 3.46
C CYS A 44 11.85 4.70 4.53
N VAL A 45 11.42 3.52 4.08
CA VAL A 45 10.88 2.44 4.89
C VAL A 45 11.66 1.17 4.62
N ALA A 46 12.09 0.48 5.67
CA ALA A 46 12.77 -0.81 5.57
C ALA A 46 11.94 -1.92 6.23
N GLN A 47 11.78 -3.05 5.54
CA GLN A 47 11.12 -4.25 6.04
C GLN A 47 12.13 -5.18 6.72
N VAL A 48 11.75 -5.72 7.88
CA VAL A 48 12.56 -6.60 8.72
C VAL A 48 11.78 -7.87 9.03
N ASP A 49 12.38 -9.02 8.72
CA ASP A 49 11.73 -10.34 8.86
C ASP A 49 11.87 -10.93 10.28
N THR A 50 12.82 -10.45 11.08
CA THR A 50 13.15 -11.06 12.38
C THR A 50 12.68 -10.27 13.62
N PRO A 51 11.72 -10.82 14.41
CA PRO A 51 11.15 -10.11 15.57
C PRO A 51 12.03 -10.11 16.82
N MET A 52 13.01 -11.02 16.95
CA MET A 52 13.92 -11.07 18.12
C MET A 52 15.09 -10.09 18.00
N THR A 53 15.42 -9.64 16.80
CA THR A 53 16.58 -8.77 16.52
C THR A 53 16.21 -7.33 16.18
N THR A 54 14.93 -6.99 16.14
CA THR A 54 14.46 -5.70 15.62
C THR A 54 15.01 -4.49 16.39
N ILE A 55 15.21 -4.64 17.71
CA ILE A 55 15.87 -3.61 18.54
C ILE A 55 17.33 -3.44 18.13
N PHE A 56 18.07 -4.54 17.90
CA PHE A 56 19.46 -4.48 17.44
C PHE A 56 19.58 -3.85 16.07
N VAL A 57 18.68 -4.18 15.14
CA VAL A 57 18.63 -3.56 13.81
C VAL A 57 18.36 -2.06 13.94
N THR A 58 17.38 -1.67 14.76
CA THR A 58 17.08 -0.25 15.04
C THR A 58 18.32 0.47 15.56
N HIS A 59 19.03 -0.11 16.52
CA HIS A 59 20.28 0.47 17.04
C HIS A 59 21.39 0.55 15.98
N LYS A 60 21.54 -0.45 15.11
CA LYS A 60 22.49 -0.42 13.99
C LYS A 60 22.16 0.74 13.03
N VAL A 61 20.90 0.86 12.64
CA VAL A 61 20.43 1.92 11.75
C VAL A 61 20.59 3.31 12.39
N MET A 62 20.26 3.46 13.68
CA MET A 62 20.47 4.73 14.40
C MET A 62 21.95 5.14 14.52
N LYS A 63 22.88 4.19 14.44
CA LYS A 63 24.33 4.47 14.43
C LYS A 63 24.83 4.92 13.05
N MET A 64 24.04 4.77 12.00
CA MET A 64 24.41 5.27 10.67
C MET A 64 24.43 6.81 10.70
N GLY A 65 25.53 7.40 10.25
CA GLY A 65 25.77 8.84 10.39
C GLY A 65 24.76 9.73 9.65
N TRP A 66 24.03 9.17 8.69
CA TRP A 66 23.04 9.87 7.86
C TRP A 66 21.62 9.82 8.41
N VAL A 67 21.35 8.99 9.42
CA VAL A 67 20.02 8.81 9.99
C VAL A 67 19.75 9.89 11.04
N ALA A 68 18.62 10.59 10.90
CA ALA A 68 18.14 11.60 11.84
C ALA A 68 17.14 11.01 12.86
N ARG A 69 16.28 10.10 12.41
CA ARG A 69 15.26 9.47 13.25
C ARG A 69 14.87 8.10 12.71
N VAL A 70 14.58 7.17 13.60
CA VAL A 70 14.01 5.85 13.26
C VAL A 70 12.77 5.62 14.11
N HIS A 71 11.70 5.13 13.49
CA HIS A 71 10.55 4.57 14.19
C HIS A 71 10.34 3.12 13.80
N LEU A 72 10.09 2.29 14.80
CA LEU A 72 9.79 0.88 14.63
C LEU A 72 8.28 0.65 14.68
N LEU A 73 7.74 0.04 13.63
CA LEU A 73 6.37 -0.45 13.56
C LEU A 73 6.41 -1.99 13.57
N ARG A 74 5.75 -2.60 14.55
CA ARG A 74 5.56 -4.06 14.60
C ARG A 74 4.18 -4.40 14.07
N VAL A 75 4.09 -5.37 13.17
CA VAL A 75 2.80 -5.88 12.68
C VAL A 75 2.34 -6.99 13.61
N GLU A 76 1.31 -6.72 14.42
CA GLU A 76 0.76 -7.71 15.36
C GLU A 76 -0.08 -8.80 14.66
N SER A 77 -0.85 -8.42 13.65
CA SER A 77 -1.56 -9.35 12.78
C SER A 77 -1.59 -8.84 11.35
N GLN A 78 -1.34 -9.73 10.40
CA GLN A 78 -1.62 -9.44 9.01
C GLN A 78 -3.12 -9.60 8.81
N VAL A 79 -3.80 -8.52 8.45
CA VAL A 79 -5.17 -8.64 7.92
C VAL A 79 -5.04 -9.44 6.62
N PRO A 80 -5.74 -10.57 6.46
CA PRO A 80 -5.69 -11.31 5.21
C PRO A 80 -6.06 -10.35 4.09
N ALA A 81 -5.21 -10.27 3.07
CA ALA A 81 -5.60 -9.60 1.84
C ALA A 81 -6.91 -10.25 1.41
N VAL A 82 -7.98 -9.45 1.28
CA VAL A 82 -9.20 -9.91 0.64
C VAL A 82 -8.85 -10.04 -0.83
N VAL A 83 -8.26 -11.18 -1.17
CA VAL A 83 -8.13 -11.60 -2.56
C VAL A 83 -9.56 -11.98 -2.93
N GLU A 84 -10.32 -11.01 -3.47
CA GLU A 84 -11.58 -11.33 -4.13
C GLU A 84 -11.25 -12.44 -5.12
N SER A 85 -11.80 -13.63 -4.88
CA SER A 85 -11.65 -14.73 -5.82
C SER A 85 -12.19 -14.28 -7.18
N GLU A 86 -11.65 -14.82 -8.28
CA GLU A 86 -12.16 -14.52 -9.62
C GLU A 86 -13.69 -14.74 -9.72
N GLN A 87 -14.22 -15.66 -8.92
CA GLN A 87 -15.66 -15.94 -8.78
C GLN A 87 -16.43 -14.82 -8.08
N GLU A 88 -15.89 -14.20 -7.03
CA GLU A 88 -16.49 -13.04 -6.37
C GLU A 88 -16.46 -11.81 -7.28
N HIS A 89 -15.36 -11.63 -8.02
CA HIS A 89 -15.24 -10.57 -9.00
C HIS A 89 -16.24 -10.73 -10.15
N ALA A 90 -16.39 -11.96 -10.68
CA ALA A 90 -17.36 -12.29 -11.71
C ALA A 90 -18.81 -12.14 -11.23
N ALA A 91 -19.11 -12.52 -9.99
CA ALA A 91 -20.43 -12.34 -9.38
C ALA A 91 -20.79 -10.86 -9.19
N ARG A 92 -19.81 -10.03 -8.81
CA ARG A 92 -19.98 -8.58 -8.69
C ARG A 92 -20.26 -7.91 -10.03
N LEU A 93 -19.48 -8.26 -11.06
CA LEU A 93 -19.69 -7.77 -12.43
C LEU A 93 -21.04 -8.22 -13.00
N SER A 94 -21.46 -9.45 -12.73
CA SER A 94 -22.77 -9.97 -13.16
C SER A 94 -23.92 -9.21 -12.50
N LYS A 95 -23.81 -8.88 -11.21
CA LYS A 95 -24.78 -8.03 -10.51
C LYS A 95 -24.84 -6.61 -11.09
N GLN A 96 -23.69 -6.00 -11.39
CA GLN A 96 -23.65 -4.67 -12.03
C GLN A 96 -24.30 -4.68 -13.42
N ARG A 97 -24.03 -5.70 -14.24
CA ARG A 97 -24.65 -5.85 -15.58
C ARG A 97 -26.17 -6.03 -15.49
N ALA A 98 -26.68 -6.75 -14.49
CA ALA A 98 -28.12 -6.94 -14.28
C ALA A 98 -28.83 -5.65 -13.85
N ILE A 99 -28.17 -4.78 -13.07
CA ILE A 99 -28.69 -3.47 -12.68
C ILE A 99 -28.74 -2.55 -13.90
N ILE A 100 -27.65 -2.47 -14.65
CA ILE A 100 -27.56 -1.67 -15.88
C ILE A 100 -28.63 -2.13 -16.87
N GLY A 101 -28.75 -3.44 -17.14
CA GLY A 101 -29.77 -3.98 -18.04
C GLY A 101 -31.21 -3.62 -17.62
N ARG A 102 -31.51 -3.60 -16.31
CA ARG A 102 -32.81 -3.15 -15.79
C ARG A 102 -33.07 -1.66 -16.05
N TYR A 103 -32.05 -0.82 -15.88
CA TYR A 103 -32.13 0.61 -16.20
C TYR A 103 -32.37 0.86 -17.69
N TRP A 104 -31.64 0.19 -18.58
CA TRP A 104 -31.82 0.35 -20.04
C TRP A 104 -33.14 -0.26 -20.55
N GLY A 105 -33.66 -1.30 -19.89
CA GLY A 105 -34.99 -1.84 -20.17
C GLY A 105 -36.12 -0.85 -19.87
N HIS A 106 -36.01 -0.09 -18.77
CA HIS A 106 -36.98 0.97 -18.43
C HIS A 106 -36.94 2.17 -19.40
N VAL A 107 -35.75 2.53 -19.91
CA VAL A 107 -35.61 3.64 -20.87
C VAL A 107 -36.24 3.30 -22.22
N ARG A 108 -36.16 2.03 -22.67
CA ARG A 108 -36.82 1.59 -23.91
C ARG A 108 -38.34 1.55 -23.79
N THR A 109 -38.90 1.12 -22.66
CA THR A 109 -40.36 1.11 -22.47
C THR A 109 -40.95 2.50 -22.28
N ALA A 110 -40.18 3.48 -21.81
CA ALA A 110 -40.61 4.89 -21.74
C ALA A 110 -40.58 5.61 -23.10
N SER A 111 -39.79 5.10 -24.06
CA SER A 111 -39.68 5.67 -25.41
C SER A 111 -40.79 5.21 -26.37
N ASP A 112 -41.66 4.28 -25.97
CA ASP A 112 -42.74 3.69 -26.79
C ASP A 112 -44.15 4.12 -26.35
N MET A 113 -44.31 5.30 -25.72
CA MET A 113 -45.65 5.89 -25.56
C MET A 113 -46.00 6.79 -26.77
N PRO A 114 -46.96 6.41 -27.62
CA PRO A 114 -47.43 7.27 -28.70
C PRO A 114 -48.17 8.48 -28.12
N ALA A 115 -47.77 9.66 -28.60
CA ALA A 115 -48.44 10.92 -28.36
C ALA A 115 -49.80 10.93 -29.09
N GLU A 116 -50.84 10.39 -28.47
CA GLU A 116 -52.20 10.57 -28.97
C GLU A 116 -53.19 10.64 -27.80
N ARG A 117 -53.43 11.88 -27.33
CA ARG A 117 -54.67 12.32 -26.68
C ARG A 117 -54.62 13.85 -26.50
N ALA A 118 -54.93 14.55 -27.58
CA ALA A 118 -55.43 15.91 -27.55
C ALA A 118 -56.34 16.10 -28.77
N ALA A 119 -57.59 15.70 -28.61
CA ALA A 119 -58.73 16.17 -29.38
C ALA A 119 -59.85 16.46 -28.37
#